data_AF-Q8PUC2-F1
#
_entry.id   AF-Q8PUC2-F1
#
_cell.length_a   1.000
_cell.length_b   1.000
_cell.length_c   1.000
_cell.angle_alpha   90.00
_cell.angle_beta   90.00
_cell.angle_gamma   90.00
#
_symmetry.space_group_name_H-M   'P 1'
#
loop_
_entity.id
_entity.type
_entity.pdbx_description
1 polymer ?
#
loop_
_entity_poly.entity_id
_entity_poly.type
_entity_poly.pdbx_seq_one_letter_code
_entity_poly.pdbx_strand_id
1 'polypeptide(L)'
;MFADSAISAVNNGYWSTAHQRFGYSSHYLIDPGIPFHSDGVIQQGGQYIWNSYETTYHSIYENYVNGQWTSGYEFKDYVQYNTQSITVTDPEEAVEDNAEHSSQYFDYIWTEMYNDPQNFGSDIYVAYYTAQCVQECAKYAHGLYDYIM
;
A
#
# COMPACT_ATOMS: atom_id res chain seq x y z
N MET A 1 16.28 2.71 -11.71
CA MET A 1 14.90 2.54 -11.20
C MET A 1 14.10 3.85 -11.36
N PHE A 2 12.78 3.87 -11.08
CA PHE A 2 11.98 5.11 -11.23
C PHE A 2 12.47 6.23 -10.31
N ALA A 3 12.93 5.91 -9.09
CA ALA A 3 13.57 6.86 -8.17
C ALA A 3 14.81 7.52 -8.79
N ASP A 4 15.77 6.76 -9.32
CA ASP A 4 16.97 7.32 -9.98
C ASP A 4 16.60 8.22 -11.17
N SER A 5 15.56 7.83 -11.92
CA SER A 5 15.05 8.64 -13.02
C SER A 5 14.43 9.95 -12.53
N ALA A 6 13.81 9.96 -11.35
CA ALA A 6 13.25 11.15 -10.73
C ALA A 6 14.37 12.08 -10.23
N ILE A 7 15.37 11.54 -9.53
CA ILE A 7 16.56 12.28 -9.06
C ILE A 7 17.32 12.90 -10.23
N SER A 8 17.51 12.14 -11.32
CA SER A 8 18.14 12.68 -12.54
C SER A 8 17.34 13.84 -13.12
N ALA A 9 16.01 13.77 -13.12
CA ALA A 9 15.16 14.87 -13.58
C ALA A 9 15.24 16.11 -12.65
N VAL A 10 15.28 15.92 -11.32
CA VAL A 10 15.52 17.00 -10.33
C VAL A 10 16.85 17.70 -10.62
N ASN A 11 17.93 16.92 -10.75
CA ASN A 11 19.28 17.43 -11.02
C ASN A 11 19.39 18.24 -12.32
N ASN A 12 18.49 18.00 -13.29
CA ASN A 12 18.42 18.73 -14.56
C ASN A 12 17.34 19.82 -14.59
N GLY A 13 16.63 20.07 -13.48
CA GLY A 13 15.56 21.07 -13.39
C GLY A 13 14.27 20.70 -14.13
N TYR A 14 14.09 19.42 -14.50
CA TYR A 14 12.90 18.91 -15.20
C TYR A 14 11.80 18.52 -14.23
N TRP A 15 11.24 19.49 -13.52
CA TRP A 15 10.32 19.27 -12.40
C TRP A 15 9.07 18.44 -12.76
N SER A 16 8.46 18.67 -13.93
CA SER A 16 7.30 17.87 -14.35
C SER A 16 7.65 16.39 -14.54
N THR A 17 8.84 16.12 -15.09
CA THR A 17 9.33 14.74 -15.25
C THR A 17 9.69 14.14 -13.90
N ALA A 18 10.34 14.90 -13.02
CA ALA A 18 10.67 14.45 -11.66
C ALA A 18 9.41 13.99 -10.91
N HIS A 19 8.35 14.80 -10.89
CA HIS A 19 7.10 14.45 -10.20
C HIS A 19 6.36 13.27 -10.84
N GLN A 20 6.37 13.14 -12.18
CA GLN A 20 5.79 11.97 -12.83
C GLN A 20 6.55 10.69 -12.45
N ARG A 21 7.89 10.74 -12.42
CA ARG A 21 8.73 9.59 -12.05
C ARG A 21 8.62 9.27 -10.56
N PHE A 22 8.50 10.29 -9.70
CA PHE A 22 8.12 10.11 -8.31
C PHE A 22 6.79 9.35 -8.20
N GLY A 23 5.75 9.75 -8.93
CA GLY A 23 4.45 9.06 -8.92
C GLY A 23 4.54 7.57 -9.29
N TYR A 24 5.39 7.20 -10.26
CA TYR A 24 5.66 5.79 -10.56
C TYR A 24 6.43 5.10 -9.44
N SER A 25 7.46 5.74 -8.90
CA SER A 25 8.26 5.16 -7.83
C SER A 25 7.44 4.95 -6.55
N SER A 26 6.59 5.91 -6.18
CA SER A 26 5.73 5.82 -5.01
C SER A 26 4.65 4.76 -5.18
N HIS A 27 4.11 4.57 -6.39
CA HIS A 27 3.14 3.51 -6.65
C HIS A 27 3.74 2.13 -6.34
N TYR A 28 4.92 1.82 -6.88
CA TYR A 28 5.57 0.52 -6.64
C TYR A 28 6.15 0.38 -5.22
N LEU A 29 6.34 1.47 -4.47
CA LEU A 29 6.67 1.42 -3.05
C LEU A 29 5.44 1.16 -2.18
N ILE A 30 4.28 1.72 -2.54
CA ILE A 30 3.05 1.66 -1.75
C ILE A 30 2.33 0.33 -1.97
N ASP A 31 2.32 -0.20 -3.20
CA ASP A 31 1.56 -1.41 -3.53
C ASP A 31 1.94 -2.59 -2.60
N PRO A 32 3.23 -2.93 -2.36
CA PRO A 32 3.59 -3.97 -1.40
C PRO A 32 3.20 -3.66 0.04
N GLY A 33 2.98 -2.40 0.41
CA GLY A 33 2.40 -2.02 1.70
C GLY A 33 0.91 -2.33 1.85
N ILE A 34 0.27 -2.91 0.83
CA ILE A 34 -1.07 -3.47 0.88
C ILE A 34 -0.97 -4.98 1.15
N PRO A 35 -1.62 -5.54 2.18
CA PRO A 35 -1.46 -6.96 2.56
C PRO A 35 -1.68 -7.98 1.43
N PHE A 36 -2.57 -7.68 0.50
CA PHE A 36 -2.87 -8.55 -0.64
C PHE A 36 -1.80 -8.55 -1.75
N HIS A 37 -0.93 -7.54 -1.78
CA HIS A 37 0.21 -7.47 -2.68
C HIS A 37 1.50 -8.03 -2.06
N SER A 38 1.66 -8.01 -0.73
CA SER A 38 2.85 -8.55 -0.04
C SER A 38 2.80 -10.06 0.19
N ASP A 39 1.72 -10.59 0.77
CA ASP A 39 1.62 -12.02 1.11
C ASP A 39 0.44 -12.73 0.41
N GLY A 40 -0.55 -11.94 -0.05
CA GLY A 40 -1.70 -12.46 -0.78
C GLY A 40 -1.37 -13.24 -2.05
N VAL A 41 -0.24 -12.93 -2.70
CA VAL A 41 0.20 -13.59 -3.94
C VAL A 41 0.59 -15.07 -3.69
N ILE A 42 1.08 -15.43 -2.50
CA ILE A 42 1.52 -16.81 -2.18
C ILE A 42 0.31 -17.72 -1.90
N GLN A 43 -0.72 -17.23 -1.20
CA GLN A 43 -1.98 -17.96 -1.04
C GLN A 43 -2.79 -18.06 -2.36
N GLN A 44 -2.61 -17.11 -3.28
CA GLN A 44 -3.13 -17.18 -4.66
C GLN A 44 -2.37 -18.20 -5.53
N GLY A 45 -1.06 -18.39 -5.32
CA GLY A 45 -0.23 -19.31 -6.09
C GLY A 45 -0.65 -20.80 -6.02
N GLY A 46 -1.30 -21.22 -4.93
CA GLY A 46 -1.89 -22.56 -4.78
C GLY A 46 -3.26 -22.74 -5.46
N GLN A 47 -3.84 -21.67 -5.99
CA GLN A 47 -5.17 -21.61 -6.60
C GLN A 47 -5.14 -21.10 -8.05
N TYR A 48 -4.07 -21.35 -8.81
CA TYR A 48 -3.96 -21.09 -10.26
C TYR A 48 -4.99 -21.89 -11.11
N ILE A 49 -6.27 -21.60 -10.89
CA ILE A 49 -7.37 -21.83 -11.80
C ILE A 49 -7.85 -20.43 -12.16
N TRP A 50 -7.54 -20.06 -13.40
CA TRP A 50 -7.89 -18.83 -14.10
C TRP A 50 -9.41 -18.61 -14.19
N ASN A 51 -10.08 -18.42 -13.05
CA ASN A 51 -11.51 -18.16 -12.94
C ASN A 51 -11.75 -17.12 -11.84
N SER A 52 -11.68 -15.85 -12.23
CA SER A 52 -12.52 -14.71 -11.79
C SER A 52 -12.93 -14.56 -10.31
N TYR A 53 -12.27 -15.22 -9.37
CA TYR A 53 -12.45 -15.10 -7.91
C TYR A 53 -11.20 -14.52 -7.22
N GLU A 54 -10.03 -14.63 -7.84
CA GLU A 54 -8.76 -14.08 -7.33
C GLU A 54 -8.66 -12.55 -7.51
N THR A 55 -9.21 -12.03 -8.60
CA THR A 55 -9.52 -10.59 -8.71
C THR A 55 -10.58 -10.16 -7.70
N THR A 56 -11.34 -11.06 -7.07
CA THR A 56 -12.51 -10.69 -6.28
C THR A 56 -12.14 -10.34 -4.85
N TYR A 57 -11.38 -11.14 -4.11
CA TYR A 57 -11.03 -10.77 -2.72
C TYR A 57 -10.07 -9.59 -2.64
N HIS A 58 -9.04 -9.58 -3.49
CA HIS A 58 -8.17 -8.42 -3.64
C HIS A 58 -8.98 -7.16 -3.97
N SER A 59 -9.83 -7.21 -4.99
CA SER A 59 -10.65 -6.04 -5.36
C SER A 59 -11.73 -5.73 -4.30
N ILE A 60 -12.28 -6.72 -3.59
CA ILE A 60 -13.22 -6.49 -2.48
C ILE A 60 -12.51 -5.69 -1.39
N TYR A 61 -11.29 -6.07 -1.03
CA TYR A 61 -10.48 -5.37 -0.04
C TYR A 61 -10.21 -3.94 -0.48
N GLU A 62 -9.67 -3.74 -1.69
CA GLU A 62 -9.39 -2.39 -2.21
C GLU A 62 -10.66 -1.54 -2.35
N ASN A 63 -11.79 -2.13 -2.76
CA ASN A 63 -13.09 -1.45 -2.80
C ASN A 63 -13.62 -1.10 -1.41
N TYR A 64 -13.40 -1.97 -0.40
CA TYR A 64 -13.69 -1.67 0.99
C TYR A 64 -12.89 -0.46 1.48
N VAL A 65 -11.57 -0.45 1.26
CA VAL A 65 -10.72 0.69 1.63
C VAL A 65 -11.19 1.97 0.93
N ASN A 66 -11.49 1.91 -0.37
CA ASN A 66 -12.01 3.05 -1.12
C ASN A 66 -13.38 3.53 -0.57
N GLY A 67 -14.29 2.62 -0.25
CA GLY A 67 -15.60 2.95 0.33
C GLY A 67 -15.51 3.56 1.74
N GLN A 68 -14.44 3.26 2.47
CA GLN A 68 -14.15 3.81 3.80
C GLN A 68 -13.20 5.02 3.76
N TRP A 69 -12.79 5.48 2.57
CA TRP A 69 -11.71 6.47 2.45
C TRP A 69 -12.05 7.81 3.11
N THR A 70 -13.27 8.31 2.89
CA THR A 70 -13.76 9.61 3.41
C THR A 70 -15.00 9.49 4.29
N SER A 71 -15.38 8.27 4.65
CA SER A 71 -16.54 7.98 5.47
C SER A 71 -16.33 6.68 6.24
N GLY A 72 -17.04 6.48 7.35
CA GLY A 72 -16.90 5.27 8.16
C GLY A 72 -15.60 5.29 8.96
N TYR A 73 -14.60 4.47 8.59
CA TYR A 73 -13.30 4.48 9.27
C TYR A 73 -12.36 5.62 8.84
N GLU A 74 -12.68 6.30 7.73
CA GLU A 74 -11.98 7.52 7.29
C GLU A 74 -10.46 7.33 7.07
N PHE A 75 -10.08 6.30 6.30
CA PHE A 75 -8.66 5.98 6.06
C PHE A 75 -7.81 7.15 5.53
N LYS A 76 -8.42 8.12 4.85
CA LYS A 76 -7.76 9.35 4.43
C LYS A 76 -7.08 10.09 5.58
N ASP A 77 -7.62 10.05 6.78
CA ASP A 77 -7.07 10.77 7.94
C ASP A 77 -5.71 10.21 8.38
N TYR A 78 -5.48 8.92 8.17
CA TYR A 78 -4.19 8.26 8.40
C TYR A 78 -3.11 8.63 7.38
N VAL A 79 -3.49 9.35 6.31
CA VAL A 79 -2.56 10.00 5.38
C VAL A 79 -2.48 11.49 5.67
N GLN A 80 -3.62 12.17 5.73
CA GLN A 80 -3.70 13.64 5.80
C GLN A 80 -3.10 14.20 7.10
N TYR A 81 -3.30 13.54 8.23
CA TYR A 81 -2.80 13.98 9.53
C TYR A 81 -1.54 13.23 9.97
N ASN A 82 -0.97 12.42 9.09
CA ASN A 82 0.28 11.73 9.36
C ASN A 82 1.45 12.70 9.17
N THR A 83 2.01 13.17 10.28
CA THR A 83 3.16 14.08 10.28
C THR A 83 4.50 13.35 10.36
N GLN A 84 4.49 12.02 10.42
CA GLN A 84 5.70 11.22 10.52
C GLN A 84 6.23 10.87 9.12
N SER A 85 7.54 10.70 9.01
CA SER A 85 8.20 10.15 7.84
C SER A 85 9.17 9.05 8.28
N ILE A 86 9.40 8.10 7.38
CA ILE A 86 10.51 7.15 7.48
C ILE A 86 11.63 7.68 6.61
N THR A 87 12.86 7.70 7.12
CA THR A 87 14.00 8.10 6.30
C THR A 87 14.32 6.99 5.30
N VAL A 88 14.10 7.25 4.01
CA VAL A 88 14.49 6.34 2.93
C VAL A 88 15.92 6.64 2.53
N THR A 89 16.81 5.65 2.67
CA THR A 89 18.20 5.69 2.17
C THR A 89 18.41 4.78 0.98
N ASP A 90 17.61 3.72 0.88
CA ASP A 90 17.56 2.80 -0.24
C ASP A 90 16.08 2.50 -0.58
N PRO A 91 15.61 2.86 -1.79
CA PRO A 91 14.25 2.54 -2.22
C PRO A 91 13.92 1.04 -2.28
N GLU A 92 14.91 0.16 -2.47
CA GLU A 92 14.69 -1.29 -2.49
C GLU A 92 14.38 -1.82 -1.09
N GLU A 93 15.21 -1.47 -0.10
CA GLU A 93 14.97 -1.78 1.32
C GLU A 93 13.64 -1.20 1.81
N ALA A 94 13.31 0.03 1.41
CA ALA A 94 12.03 0.66 1.77
C ALA A 94 10.81 -0.10 1.21
N VAL A 95 10.93 -0.75 0.06
CA VAL A 95 9.89 -1.62 -0.50
C VAL A 95 9.76 -2.90 0.33
N GLU A 96 10.89 -3.54 0.65
CA GLU A 96 10.93 -4.77 1.44
C GLU A 96 10.35 -4.56 2.84
N ASP A 97 10.75 -3.50 3.54
CA ASP A 97 10.25 -3.19 4.88
C ASP A 97 8.74 -2.89 4.88
N ASN A 98 8.26 -2.13 3.88
CA ASN A 98 6.83 -1.82 3.77
C ASN A 98 6.01 -3.09 3.46
N ALA A 99 6.57 -4.01 2.68
CA ALA A 99 5.97 -5.32 2.41
C ALA A 99 5.93 -6.20 3.67
N GLU A 100 7.03 -6.26 4.42
CA GLU A 100 7.09 -7.01 5.69
C GLU A 100 6.04 -6.46 6.66
N HIS A 101 5.97 -5.13 6.83
CA HIS A 101 4.99 -4.50 7.70
C HIS A 101 3.54 -4.82 7.31
N SER A 102 3.19 -4.82 6.03
CA SER A 102 1.82 -5.12 5.60
C SER A 102 1.48 -6.62 5.70
N SER A 103 2.44 -7.49 5.40
CA SER A 103 2.26 -8.95 5.37
C SER A 103 1.81 -9.51 6.72
N GLN A 104 2.29 -8.94 7.83
CA GLN A 104 1.95 -9.40 9.18
C GLN A 104 0.43 -9.37 9.47
N TYR A 105 -0.33 -8.56 8.72
CA TYR A 105 -1.78 -8.39 8.88
C TYR A 105 -2.61 -9.22 7.91
N PHE A 106 -1.98 -9.82 6.89
CA PHE A 106 -2.68 -10.50 5.80
C PHE A 106 -3.54 -11.66 6.31
N ASP A 107 -3.00 -12.57 7.10
CA ASP A 107 -3.72 -13.77 7.57
C ASP A 107 -5.02 -13.44 8.33
N TYR A 108 -5.01 -12.39 9.16
CA TYR A 108 -6.20 -11.97 9.90
C TYR A 108 -7.26 -11.41 8.94
N ILE A 109 -6.87 -10.45 8.09
CA ILE A 109 -7.78 -9.81 7.13
C ILE A 109 -8.35 -10.84 6.16
N TRP A 110 -7.52 -11.74 5.66
CA TRP A 110 -7.93 -12.84 4.79
C TRP A 110 -8.95 -13.76 5.49
N THR A 111 -8.69 -14.14 6.74
CA THR A 111 -9.60 -15.02 7.50
C THR A 111 -10.98 -14.39 7.66
N GLU A 112 -11.04 -13.10 8.04
CA GLU A 112 -12.31 -12.38 8.18
C GLU A 112 -13.04 -12.26 6.84
N MET A 113 -12.31 -11.92 5.77
CA MET A 113 -12.86 -11.83 4.41
C MET A 113 -13.35 -13.18 3.88
N TYR A 114 -12.65 -14.27 4.15
CA TYR A 114 -13.01 -15.60 3.71
C TYR A 114 -14.27 -16.12 4.45
N ASN A 115 -14.38 -15.81 5.74
CA ASN A 115 -15.51 -16.24 6.57
C ASN A 115 -16.79 -15.43 6.31
N ASP A 116 -16.69 -14.12 6.12
CA ASP A 116 -17.82 -13.24 5.81
C ASP A 116 -17.44 -12.13 4.81
N PRO A 117 -17.35 -12.44 3.51
CA PRO A 117 -16.91 -11.47 2.50
C PRO A 117 -17.81 -10.25 2.35
N GLN A 118 -19.05 -10.31 2.84
CA GLN A 118 -20.01 -9.21 2.74
C GLN A 118 -19.95 -8.27 3.94
N ASN A 119 -19.54 -8.76 5.12
CA ASN A 119 -19.53 -7.97 6.34
C ASN A 119 -18.18 -7.92 7.08
N PHE A 120 -17.09 -8.49 6.55
CA PHE A 120 -15.76 -8.46 7.18
C PHE A 120 -15.31 -7.06 7.64
N GLY A 121 -15.67 -6.02 6.88
CA GLY A 121 -15.36 -4.62 7.23
C GLY A 121 -16.08 -4.08 8.48
N SER A 122 -16.99 -4.85 9.08
CA SER A 122 -17.58 -4.54 10.38
C SER A 122 -16.69 -4.97 11.56
N ASP A 123 -15.70 -5.83 11.32
CA ASP A 123 -14.69 -6.18 12.31
C ASP A 123 -13.73 -5.00 12.51
N ILE A 124 -13.61 -4.55 13.76
CA ILE A 124 -12.81 -3.36 14.09
C ILE A 124 -11.32 -3.58 13.86
N TYR A 125 -10.83 -4.83 13.96
CA TYR A 125 -9.42 -5.14 13.75
C TYR A 125 -9.07 -5.17 12.27
N VAL A 126 -9.99 -5.56 11.38
CA VAL A 126 -9.81 -5.36 9.92
C VAL A 126 -9.51 -3.89 9.65
N ALA A 127 -10.36 -2.99 10.15
CA ALA A 127 -10.17 -1.56 9.92
C ALA A 127 -8.90 -1.03 10.58
N TYR A 128 -8.61 -1.44 11.82
CA TYR A 128 -7.39 -1.03 12.52
C TYR A 128 -6.11 -1.48 11.79
N TYR A 129 -6.01 -2.73 11.35
CA TYR A 129 -4.83 -3.25 10.65
C TYR A 129 -4.67 -2.63 9.25
N THR A 130 -5.78 -2.44 8.52
CA THR A 130 -5.76 -1.66 7.27
C THR A 130 -5.21 -0.25 7.52
N ALA A 131 -5.64 0.41 8.59
CA ALA A 131 -5.15 1.75 8.91
C ALA A 131 -3.66 1.77 9.27
N GLN A 132 -3.14 0.73 9.94
CA GLN A 132 -1.69 0.60 10.17
C GLN A 132 -0.92 0.50 8.85
N CYS A 133 -1.43 -0.24 7.87
CA CYS A 133 -0.83 -0.33 6.53
C CYS A 133 -0.87 1.02 5.80
N VAL A 134 -2.04 1.68 5.77
CA VAL A 134 -2.22 3.00 5.13
C VAL A 134 -1.29 4.05 5.74
N GLN A 135 -1.19 4.07 7.07
CA GLN A 135 -0.33 5.00 7.78
C GLN A 135 1.14 4.76 7.47
N GLU A 136 1.60 3.50 7.43
CA GLU A 136 2.98 3.17 7.12
C GLU A 136 3.35 3.54 5.67
N CYS A 137 2.50 3.20 4.70
CA CYS A 137 2.64 3.63 3.31
C CYS A 137 2.78 5.15 3.18
N ALA A 138 2.02 5.93 3.96
CA ALA A 138 2.14 7.38 3.95
C ALA A 138 3.50 7.88 4.48
N LYS A 139 4.06 7.23 5.52
CA LYS A 139 5.39 7.57 6.04
C LYS A 139 6.49 7.28 5.02
N TYR A 140 6.43 6.14 4.35
CA TYR A 140 7.39 5.77 3.30
C TYR A 140 7.24 6.64 2.05
N ALA A 141 6.02 6.98 1.64
CA ALA A 141 5.80 7.87 0.50
C ALA A 141 6.39 9.27 0.75
N HIS A 142 6.27 9.79 1.98
CA HIS A 142 6.93 11.01 2.40
C HIS A 142 8.46 10.84 2.39
N GLY A 143 8.98 9.77 2.99
CA GLY A 143 10.41 9.45 2.97
C GLY A 143 11.02 9.36 1.57
N LEU A 144 10.30 8.72 0.64
CA LEU A 144 10.71 8.60 -0.75
C LEU A 144 10.71 9.96 -1.45
N TYR A 145 9.76 10.84 -1.12
CA TYR A 145 9.76 12.21 -1.63
C TYR A 145 11.02 12.96 -1.18
N ASP A 146 11.35 12.92 0.11
CA ASP A 146 12.54 13.56 0.69
C ASP A 146 13.85 12.95 0.14
N TYR A 147 13.87 11.66 -0.18
CA TYR A 147 15.01 11.01 -0.81
C TYR A 147 15.25 11.50 -2.25
N ILE A 148 14.18 11.86 -2.98
CA ILE A 148 14.23 12.24 -4.40
C ILE A 148 14.41 13.74 -4.61
N MET A 149 13.75 14.57 -3.80
CA MET A 149 13.52 16.01 -4.05
C MET A 149 14.38 16.91 -3.17
#